data_AF-A0AAU4RWM3-F1
#
_entry.id   AF-A0AAU4RWM3-F1
#
_cell.length_a   1.000
_cell.length_b   1.000
_cell.length_c   1.000
_cell.angle_alpha   90.00
_cell.angle_beta   90.00
_cell.angle_gamma   90.00
#
_symmetry.space_group_name_H-M   'P 1'
#
loop_
_entity.id
_entity.type
_entity.pdbx_description
1 polymer ?
#
loop_
_entity_poly.entity_id
_entity_poly.type
_entity_poly.pdbx_seq_one_letter_code
_entity_poly.pdbx_strand_id
1 'polypeptide(L)' 'MGRLADAGLAMARALWMLPKSMCRSRACYAVRLAVLRVAQGDLHCAGGTVVRIGTSAFSSRRIADRLATVYRAVAV' A
#
# COMPACT_ATOMS: atom_id res chain seq x y z
N MET A 1 18.93 7.78 -3.31
CA MET A 1 18.27 7.11 -2.16
C MET A 1 17.09 7.90 -1.55
N GLY A 2 17.04 9.25 -1.58
CA GLY A 2 15.98 10.04 -0.90
C GLY A 2 14.58 10.01 -1.50
N ARG A 3 14.43 10.05 -2.84
CA ARG A 3 13.13 10.21 -3.53
C ARG A 3 12.08 9.15 -3.19
N LEU A 4 12.48 7.90 -2.95
CA LEU A 4 11.55 6.83 -2.60
C LEU A 4 11.04 7.02 -1.16
N ALA A 5 11.90 7.46 -0.24
CA ALA A 5 11.50 7.72 1.14
C ALA A 5 10.49 8.88 1.21
N ASP A 6 10.75 9.97 0.48
CA ASP A 6 9.86 11.12 0.39
C ASP A 6 8.50 10.74 -0.20
N ALA A 7 8.51 9.91 -1.25
CA ALA A 7 7.29 9.39 -1.86
C ALA A 7 6.47 8.53 -0.89
N GLY A 8 7.13 7.72 -0.06
CA GLY A 8 6.48 6.89 0.95
C GLY A 8 5.82 7.73 2.05
N LEU A 9 6.51 8.78 2.48
CA LEU A 9 6.03 9.71 3.50
C LEU A 9 4.82 10.52 3.00
N ALA A 10 4.88 11.01 1.77
CA ALA A 10 3.75 11.69 1.12
C ALA A 10 2.53 10.79 0.97
N MET A 11 2.72 9.52 0.57
CA MET A 11 1.63 8.55 0.45
C MET A 11 1.03 8.18 1.82
N ALA A 12 1.86 8.01 2.85
CA ALA A 12 1.37 7.76 4.20
C ALA A 12 0.54 8.95 4.73
N ARG A 13 0.99 10.18 4.47
CA ARG A 13 0.27 11.40 4.86
C ARG A 13 -1.05 11.55 4.12
N ALA A 14 -1.08 11.28 2.81
CA ALA A 14 -2.32 11.23 2.04
C ALA A 14 -3.30 10.19 2.59
N LEU A 15 -2.80 9.02 3.04
CA LEU A 15 -3.63 7.98 3.65
C LEU A 15 -4.24 8.41 4.99
N TRP A 16 -3.52 9.23 5.76
CA TRP A 16 -4.01 9.81 7.00
C TRP A 16 -5.06 10.91 6.76
N MET A 17 -4.89 11.72 5.71
CA MET A 17 -5.81 12.80 5.37
C MET A 17 -7.10 12.33 4.71
N LEU A 18 -7.08 11.17 4.04
CA LEU A 18 -8.27 10.63 3.38
C LEU A 18 -9.35 10.20 4.40
N PRO A 19 -10.60 10.69 4.29
CA PRO A 19 -11.67 10.26 5.18
C PRO A 19 -11.97 8.76 5.03
N LYS A 20 -12.40 8.12 6.13
CA LYS A 20 -12.66 6.67 6.18
C LYS A 20 -13.70 6.21 5.13
N SER A 21 -14.60 7.08 4.71
CA SER A 21 -15.59 6.84 3.66
C SER A 21 -14.97 6.65 2.26
N MET A 22 -13.76 7.14 2.00
CA MET A 22 -13.07 7.00 0.72
C MET A 22 -12.30 5.68 0.61
N CYS A 23 -12.98 4.56 0.86
CA CYS A 23 -12.40 3.21 0.89
C CYS A 23 -11.52 2.91 -0.34
N ARG A 24 -12.01 3.26 -1.54
CA ARG A 24 -11.31 3.00 -2.81
C ARG A 24 -10.03 3.81 -2.95
N SER A 25 -10.05 5.10 -2.64
CA SER A 25 -8.86 5.95 -2.68
C SER A 25 -7.84 5.51 -1.64
N ARG A 26 -8.28 5.23 -0.41
CA ARG A 26 -7.43 4.70 0.66
C ARG A 26 -6.76 3.40 0.24
N ALA A 27 -7.50 2.48 -0.37
CA ALA A 27 -6.94 1.25 -0.91
C ALA A 27 -5.89 1.48 -1.99
N CYS A 28 -6.15 2.37 -2.96
CA CYS A 28 -5.19 2.72 -4.00
C CYS A 28 -3.86 3.25 -3.42
N TYR A 29 -3.92 4.17 -2.46
CA TYR A 29 -2.73 4.72 -1.81
C TYR A 29 -2.03 3.69 -0.93
N ALA A 30 -2.77 2.85 -0.22
CA ALA A 30 -2.19 1.78 0.60
C ALA A 30 -1.41 0.77 -0.24
N VAL A 31 -1.98 0.33 -1.38
CA VAL A 31 -1.28 -0.59 -2.30
C VAL A 31 -0.03 0.06 -2.89
N ARG A 32 -0.09 1.34 -3.29
CA ARG A 32 1.09 2.04 -3.82
C ARG A 32 2.19 2.18 -2.76
N LEU A 33 1.82 2.48 -1.52
CA LEU A 33 2.76 2.56 -0.41
C LEU A 33 3.38 1.19 -0.11
N ALA A 34 2.60 0.12 -0.15
CA ALA A 34 3.11 -1.24 0.08
C ALA A 34 4.10 -1.68 -1.01
N VAL A 35 3.79 -1.42 -2.29
CA VAL A 35 4.72 -1.68 -3.40
C VAL A 35 6.02 -0.90 -3.26
N LEU A 36 5.93 0.37 -2.84
CA LEU A 36 7.11 1.21 -2.61
C LEU A 36 7.98 0.68 -1.48
N ARG A 37 7.37 0.23 -0.37
CA ARG A 37 8.06 -0.37 0.77
C ARG A 37 8.78 -1.67 0.39
N VAL A 38 8.13 -2.52 -0.41
CA VAL A 38 8.80 -3.70 -1.01
C VAL A 38 10.01 -3.30 -1.85
N ALA A 39 9.88 -2.29 -2.71
CA ALA A 39 10.99 -1.79 -3.53
C ALA A 39 12.14 -1.18 -2.70
N GLN A 40 11.85 -0.75 -1.46
CA GLN A 40 12.84 -0.25 -0.50
C GLN A 40 13.43 -1.37 0.37
N GLY A 41 12.96 -2.62 0.25
CA GLY A 41 13.35 -3.74 1.10
C GLY A 41 12.67 -3.76 2.48
N ASP A 42 11.72 -2.85 2.75
CA ASP A 42 10.98 -2.78 4.01
C ASP A 42 9.73 -3.68 3.96
N LEU A 43 9.97 -4.99 4.02
CA LEU A 43 8.92 -6.02 3.94
C LEU A 43 8.02 -6.00 5.18
N HIS A 44 8.55 -5.66 6.35
CA HIS A 44 7.77 -5.59 7.59
C HIS A 44 6.69 -4.51 7.51
N CYS A 45 7.07 -3.29 7.10
CA CYS A 45 6.11 -2.22 6.95
C CYS A 45 5.19 -2.45 5.73
N ALA A 46 5.64 -3.13 4.69
CA ALA A 46 4.79 -3.53 3.56
C ALA A 46 3.66 -4.45 4.01
N GLY A 47 3.97 -5.50 4.79
CA GLY A 47 2.99 -6.43 5.34
C GLY A 47 1.94 -5.74 6.22
N GLY A 48 2.37 -4.87 7.14
CA GLY A 48 1.45 -4.10 7.98
C GLY A 48 0.53 -3.13 7.20
N THR A 49 0.99 -2.62 6.06
CA THR A 49 0.18 -1.77 5.18
C THR A 49 -0.91 -2.57 4.49
N VAL A 50 -0.58 -3.78 4.05
CA VAL A 50 -1.47 -4.70 3.34
C VAL A 50 -2.58 -5.22 4.24
N VAL A 51 -2.28 -5.59 5.49
CA VAL A 51 -3.27 -6.05 6.48
C VAL A 51 -4.34 -4.99 6.75
N ARG A 52 -3.99 -3.69 6.62
CA ARG A 52 -4.93 -2.57 6.82
C ARG A 52 -5.82 -2.30 5.61
N ILE A 53 -5.62 -2.97 4.48
CA ILE A 53 -6.45 -2.80 3.29
C ILE A 53 -7.73 -3.62 3.48
N GLY A 54 -8.84 -2.94 3.75
CA GLY A 54 -10.14 -3.57 3.89
C GLY A 54 -10.57 -4.31 2.63
N THR A 55 -11.35 -5.38 2.80
CA THR A 55 -11.74 -6.30 1.72
C THR A 55 -12.54 -5.65 0.58
N SER A 56 -13.17 -4.50 0.84
CA SER A 56 -13.88 -3.70 -0.16
C SER A 56 -12.97 -3.18 -1.30
N ALA A 57 -11.66 -3.11 -1.06
CA ALA A 57 -10.63 -2.77 -2.03
C ALA A 57 -10.47 -3.82 -3.16
N PHE A 58 -10.77 -5.10 -2.87
CA PHE A 58 -10.58 -6.21 -3.81
C PHE A 58 -11.59 -6.21 -4.97
N SER A 59 -12.61 -5.36 -4.92
CA SER A 59 -13.54 -5.13 -6.04
C SER A 59 -12.82 -4.63 -7.31
N SER A 60 -11.60 -4.09 -7.19
CA SER A 60 -10.77 -3.73 -8.34
C SER A 60 -9.69 -4.78 -8.61
N ARG A 61 -9.78 -5.45 -9.75
CA ARG A 61 -8.79 -6.44 -10.23
C ARG A 61 -7.36 -5.91 -10.19
N ARG A 62 -7.15 -4.66 -10.60
CA ARG A 62 -5.83 -4.01 -10.57
C ARG A 62 -5.25 -3.82 -9.16
N ILE A 63 -6.11 -3.56 -8.18
CA ILE A 63 -5.71 -3.43 -6.77
C ILE A 63 -5.35 -4.83 -6.24
N ALA A 64 -6.15 -5.84 -6.56
CA ALA A 64 -5.91 -7.23 -6.19
C ALA A 64 -4.58 -7.78 -6.75
N ASP A 65 -4.29 -7.57 -8.05
CA ASP A 65 -3.04 -8.07 -8.67
C ASP A 65 -1.79 -7.44 -8.04
N ARG A 66 -1.84 -6.14 -7.74
CA ARG A 66 -0.74 -5.45 -7.05
C ARG A 66 -0.57 -5.94 -5.62
N LEU A 67 -1.67 -6.21 -4.93
CA LEU A 67 -1.65 -6.81 -3.60
C LEU A 67 -1.03 -8.21 -3.61
N ALA A 68 -1.40 -9.05 -4.59
CA ALA A 68 -0.81 -10.37 -4.75
C ALA A 68 0.71 -10.29 -4.99
N THR A 69 1.17 -9.29 -5.74
CA THR A 69 2.60 -9.05 -5.96
C THR A 69 3.31 -8.69 -4.65
N VAL A 70 2.73 -7.81 -3.83
CA VAL A 70 3.28 -7.46 -2.51
C VAL A 70 3.27 -8.67 -1.58
N TYR A 71 2.17 -9.42 -1.52
CA TYR A 71 2.08 -10.64 -0.70
C TYR A 71 3.16 -11.65 -1.07
N ARG A 72 3.40 -11.89 -2.37
CA ARG A 72 4.47 -12.77 -2.83
C ARG A 72 5.86 -12.27 -2.42
N ALA A 73 6.08 -10.96 -2.38
CA ALA A 73 7.37 -10.39 -1.98
C ALA A 73 7.60 -10.40 -0.46
N VAL A 74 6.53 -10.36 0.34
CA VAL A 74 6.60 -10.36 1.82
C VAL A 74 6.54 -11.78 2.41
N ALA A 75 6.05 -12.76 1.65
CA ALA A 75 5.98 -14.17 2.06
C ALA A 75 7.28 -14.97 1.78
N VAL A 76 8.34 -14.29 1.34
CA VAL A 76 9.71 -14.81 1.15
C VAL A 76 10.55 -14.36 2.34
#